data_AF-A0A1Q6UEV5-F1
#
_entry.id   AF-A0A1Q6UEV5-F1
#
_cell.length_a   1.000
_cell.length_b   1.000
_cell.length_c   1.000
_cell.angle_alpha   90.00
_cell.angle_beta   90.00
_cell.angle_gamma   90.00
#
_symmetry.space_group_name_H-M   'P 1'
#
loop_
_entity.id
_entity.type
_entity.pdbx_description
1 polymer ?
#
loop_
_entity_poly.entity_id
_entity_poly.type
_entity_poly.pdbx_seq_one_letter_code
_entity_poly.pdbx_strand_id
1 'polypeptide(L)' 'MVNKLIRWAVTFVMVAALCFAFYEVGQEVGRSEAKIQVIEKQVEVIRYVEKKKAEIHARPNAGRSDLLKLMRAGRL' A
#
# COMPACT_ATOMS: atom_id res chain seq x y z
N MET A 1 32.87 -40.66 23.89
CA MET A 1 31.94 -40.62 22.74
C MET A 1 30.69 -39.80 23.06
N VAL A 2 30.03 -40.07 24.19
CA VAL A 2 28.83 -39.34 24.69
C VAL A 2 29.01 -37.82 24.75
N ASN A 3 30.13 -37.33 25.28
CA ASN A 3 30.37 -35.88 25.42
C ASN A 3 30.46 -35.13 24.08
N LYS A 4 30.91 -35.83 23.02
CA LYS A 4 30.99 -35.27 21.67
C LYS A 4 29.59 -35.19 21.06
N LEU A 5 28.78 -36.23 21.24
CA LEU A 5 27.38 -36.31 20.81
C LEU A 5 26.51 -35.22 21.46
N ILE A 6 26.65 -35.02 22.77
CA ILE A 6 25.95 -33.95 23.50
C ILE A 6 26.34 -32.58 22.93
N ARG A 7 27.64 -32.35 22.68
CA ARG A 7 28.10 -31.08 22.13
C ARG A 7 27.51 -30.81 20.73
N TRP A 8 27.43 -31.82 19.89
CA TRP A 8 26.79 -31.73 18.57
C TRP A 8 25.29 -31.45 18.68
N ALA A 9 24.59 -32.14 19.58
CA ALA A 9 23.16 -31.90 19.82
C ALA A 9 22.89 -30.46 20.28
N VAL A 10 23.68 -29.96 21.23
CA VAL A 10 23.56 -28.57 21.71
C VAL A 10 23.83 -27.57 20.58
N THR A 11 24.86 -27.79 19.76
CA THR A 11 25.13 -26.89 18.62
C THR A 11 23.99 -26.89 17.60
N PHE A 12 23.39 -28.04 17.32
CA PHE A 12 22.24 -28.12 16.41
C PHE A 12 21.02 -27.38 16.95
N VAL A 13 20.73 -27.51 18.24
CA VAL A 13 19.63 -26.80 18.89
C VAL A 13 19.86 -25.28 18.86
N MET A 14 21.08 -24.83 19.14
CA MET A 14 21.43 -23.41 19.09
C MET A 14 21.27 -22.81 17.69
N VAL A 15 21.69 -23.54 16.65
CA VAL A 15 21.50 -23.11 15.25
C VAL A 15 20.03 -23.06 14.89
N ALA A 16 19.24 -24.07 15.27
CA ALA A 16 17.80 -24.09 15.02
C ALA A 16 17.08 -22.91 15.70
N ALA A 17 17.44 -22.59 16.95
CA ALA A 17 16.88 -21.46 17.67
C ALA A 17 17.22 -20.11 17.00
N LEU A 18 18.45 -19.96 16.50
CA LEU A 18 18.87 -18.79 15.74
C LEU A 18 18.08 -18.63 14.43
N CYS A 19 17.93 -19.70 13.65
CA CYS A 19 17.13 -19.68 12.43
C CYS A 19 15.67 -19.30 12.71
N PHE A 20 15.10 -19.82 13.80
CA PHE A 20 13.73 -19.49 14.21
C PHE A 20 13.58 -18.01 14.59
N ALA A 21 14.51 -17.48 15.38
CA ALA A 21 14.50 -16.06 15.76
C ALA A 21 14.60 -15.14 14.53
N PHE A 22 15.46 -15.45 13.56
CA PHE A 22 15.55 -14.68 12.32
C PHE A 22 14.30 -14.82 11.45
N TYR A 23 13.66 -15.99 11.43
CA TYR A 23 12.42 -16.20 10.67
C TYR A 23 11.27 -15.34 11.22
N GLU A 24 11.07 -15.30 12.53
CA GLU A 24 10.00 -14.50 13.13
C GLU A 24 10.23 -13.00 12.92
N VAL A 25 11.44 -12.51 13.18
CA VAL A 25 11.80 -11.10 12.97
C VAL A 25 11.68 -10.72 11.50
N GLY A 26 12.15 -11.57 10.59
CA GLY A 26 12.02 -11.36 9.15
C GLY A 26 10.56 -11.32 8.68
N GLN A 27 9.69 -12.16 9.25
CA GLN A 27 8.28 -12.19 8.91
C GLN A 27 7.54 -10.94 9.42
N GLU A 28 7.89 -10.43 10.60
CA GLU A 28 7.30 -9.22 11.17
C GLU A 28 7.72 -7.95 10.41
N VAL A 29 8.99 -7.85 10.04
CA VAL A 29 9.50 -6.75 9.20
C VAL A 29 8.88 -6.80 7.80
N GLY A 30 8.83 -7.98 7.16
CA GLY A 30 8.23 -8.13 5.83
C GLY A 30 6.73 -7.79 5.81
N ARG A 31 5.98 -8.13 6.86
CA ARG A 31 4.57 -7.74 7.02
C ARG A 31 4.40 -6.23 7.19
N SER A 32 5.33 -5.57 7.87
CA SER A 32 5.28 -4.13 8.11
C SER A 32 5.57 -3.34 6.84
N GLU A 33 6.60 -3.72 6.09
CA GLU A 33 6.91 -3.08 4.80
C GLU A 33 5.79 -3.25 3.78
N ALA A 34 5.17 -4.43 3.70
CA ALA A 34 4.04 -4.67 2.82
C ALA A 34 2.82 -3.79 3.17
N LYS A 35 2.53 -3.59 4.47
CA LYS A 35 1.47 -2.69 4.92
C LYS A 35 1.76 -1.23 4.55
N ILE A 36 3.01 -0.79 4.72
CA ILE A 36 3.42 0.59 4.38
C ILE A 36 3.24 0.86 2.87
N GLN A 37 3.69 -0.05 2.00
CA GLN A 37 3.51 0.09 0.55
C GLN A 37 2.03 0.15 0.12
N VAL A 38 1.16 -0.62 0.77
CA VAL A 38 -0.28 -0.59 0.47
C VAL A 38 -0.88 0.76 0.87
N ILE A 39 -0.50 1.31 2.03
CA ILE A 39 -0.99 2.62 2.50
C ILE A 39 -0.50 3.74 1.57
N GLU A 40 0.78 3.73 1.18
CA GLU A 40 1.34 4.75 0.30
C GLU A 40 0.63 4.79 -1.05
N LYS A 41 0.39 3.62 -1.66
CA LYS A 41 -0.37 3.51 -2.91
C LYS A 41 -1.81 4.00 -2.76
N GLN A 42 -2.48 3.72 -1.64
CA GLN A 42 -3.84 4.21 -1.41
C GLN A 42 -3.89 5.75 -1.30
N VAL A 43 -2.93 6.36 -0.61
CA VAL A 43 -2.81 7.82 -0.52
C VAL A 43 -2.55 8.45 -1.88
N GLU A 44 -1.73 7.81 -2.72
CA GLU A 44 -1.48 8.30 -4.08
C GLU A 44 -2.76 8.29 -4.93
N VAL A 45 -3.53 7.20 -4.90
CA VAL A 45 -4.81 7.08 -5.61
C VAL A 45 -5.80 8.15 -5.15
N ILE A 46 -5.94 8.39 -3.84
CA ILE A 46 -6.81 9.43 -3.30
C ILE A 46 -6.43 10.81 -3.87
N ARG A 47 -5.13 11.13 -3.90
CA ARG A 47 -4.63 12.39 -4.44
C ARG A 47 -4.95 12.58 -5.92
N TYR A 48 -4.84 11.53 -6.74
CA TYR A 48 -5.23 11.59 -8.15
C TYR A 48 -6.74 11.77 -8.34
N VAL A 49 -7.55 11.12 -7.50
CA VAL A 49 -9.01 11.25 -7.54
C VAL A 49 -9.44 12.66 -7.15
N GLU A 50 -8.87 13.24 -6.09
CA GLU A 50 -9.15 14.62 -5.69
C GLU A 50 -8.76 15.62 -6.78
N LYS A 51 -7.59 15.44 -7.41
CA LYS A 51 -7.16 16.28 -8.53
C LYS A 51 -8.13 16.21 -9.71
N LYS A 52 -8.58 15.01 -10.09
CA LYS A 52 -9.58 14.83 -11.16
C LYS A 52 -10.95 15.40 -10.78
N LYS A 53 -11.37 15.25 -9.52
CA LYS A 53 -12.63 15.81 -9.03
C LYS A 53 -12.60 17.33 -9.08
N ALA A 54 -11.50 17.96 -8.64
CA ALA A 54 -11.29 19.39 -8.77
C ALA A 54 -11.31 19.84 -10.24
N GLU A 55 -10.70 19.07 -11.14
CA GLU A 55 -10.73 19.37 -12.58
C GLU A 55 -12.14 19.27 -13.19
N ILE A 56 -12.92 18.25 -12.80
CA ILE A 56 -14.32 18.09 -13.24
C ILE A 56 -15.19 19.25 -12.72
N HIS A 57 -15.01 19.66 -11.45
CA HIS A 57 -15.77 20.78 -10.88
C HIS A 57 -15.32 22.15 -11.40
N ALA A 58 -14.05 22.31 -11.78
CA ALA A 58 -13.53 23.57 -12.34
C ALA A 58 -13.95 23.78 -13.80
N ARG A 59 -14.25 22.71 -14.54
CA ARG A 59 -14.80 22.81 -15.89
C ARG A 59 -16.32 22.95 -15.81
N PRO A 60 -16.93 23.97 -16.44
CA PRO A 60 -18.38 24.00 -16.55
C PRO A 60 -18.83 22.75 -17.32
N ASN A 61 -19.74 21.96 -16.73
CA ASN A 61 -20.30 20.72 -17.28
C ASN A 61 -20.99 20.89 -18.65
N ALA A 62 -21.16 22.13 -19.10
CA ALA A 62 -21.68 22.46 -20.42
C ALA A 62 -20.66 23.32 -21.16
N GLY A 63 -20.31 22.90 -22.38
CA GLY A 63 -19.53 23.74 -23.29
C GLY A 63 -20.27 25.04 -23.61
N ARG A 64 -19.54 26.08 -24.01
CA ARG A 64 -20.12 27.39 -24.37
C ARG A 64 -21.29 27.28 -25.34
N SER A 65 -21.24 26.35 -26.30
CA SER A 65 -22.31 26.08 -27.25
C SER A 65 -23.58 25.50 -26.60
N ASP A 66 -23.42 24.65 -25.60
CA ASP A 66 -24.55 24.01 -24.90
C ASP A 66 -25.17 24.95 -23.88
N LEU A 67 -24.35 25.78 -23.22
CA LEU A 67 -24.83 26.91 -22.41
C LEU A 67 -25.63 27.91 -23.25
N LEU A 68 -25.16 28.24 -24.46
CA LEU A 68 -25.88 29.10 -25.40
C LEU A 68 -27.20 28.48 -25.88
N LYS A 69 -27.25 27.17 -26.08
CA LYS A 69 -28.50 26.45 -26.43
C LYS A 69 -29.50 26.47 -25.27
N LEU A 70 -29.04 26.24 -24.03
CA LEU A 70 -29.89 26.29 -22.83
C LEU A 70 -30.43 27.71 -22.57
N MET A 71 -29.60 28.74 -22.77
CA MET A 71 -30.01 30.15 -22.69
C MET A 71 -31.09 30.49 -23.71
N ARG A 72 -30.90 30.09 -24.98
CA ARG A 72 -31.90 30.31 -26.06
C ARG A 72 -33.19 29.54 -25.83
N ALA A 73 -33.12 28.40 -25.17
CA ALA A 73 -34.28 27.60 -24.80
C ALA A 73 -34.99 28.10 -23.52
N GLY A 74 -34.52 29.19 -22.89
CA GLY A 74 -35.11 29.75 -21.67
C GLY A 74 -35.04 28.83 -20.44
N ARG A 75 -34.14 27.84 -20.44
CA ARG A 75 -34.00 26.82 -19.38
C ARG A 75 -32.68 26.98 -18.62
N LEU A 76 -32.32 28.23 -18.33
CA LEU A 76 -31.12 28.61 -17.59
C LEU A 76 -31.50 29.04 -16.18
#